data_AF-A0A438W136-F1
#
_entry.id   AF-A0A438W136-F1
#
_cell.length_a   1.000
_cell.length_b   1.000
_cell.length_c   1.000
_cell.angle_alpha   90.00
_cell.angle_beta   90.00
_cell.angle_gamma   90.00
#
_symmetry.space_group_name_H-M   'P 1'
#
loop_
_entity.id
_entity.type
_entity.pdbx_description
1 polymer ?
#
loop_
_entity_poly.entity_id
_entity_poly.type
_entity_poly.pdbx_seq_one_letter_code
_entity_poly.pdbx_strand_id
1 'polypeptide(L)'
;TPIEPYPVLEVKTISYKKDSIYLATVVGKPPLEDKYMGYLTERLFLPLLQINAPNLIDYYMPENGVFHNLILAKIHTHYNAHAKQVMHAFWGVGQMS
;
A
#
# COMPACT_ATOMS: atom_id res chain seq x y z
N THR A 1 -17.27 14.10 1.49
CA THR A 1 -16.75 13.90 2.86
C THR A 1 -17.20 15.06 3.70
N PRO A 2 -17.73 14.85 4.91
CA PRO A 2 -18.03 15.96 5.82
C PRO A 2 -16.76 16.77 6.12
N ILE A 3 -16.94 18.06 6.41
CA ILE A 3 -15.81 18.93 6.78
C ILE A 3 -15.35 18.52 8.17
N GLU A 4 -14.11 18.04 8.28
CA GLU A 4 -13.48 17.69 9.54
C GLU A 4 -12.42 18.74 9.90
N PRO A 5 -12.25 19.08 11.20
CA PRO A 5 -11.19 19.96 11.63
C PRO A 5 -9.84 19.23 11.53
N TYR A 6 -8.86 19.87 10.87
CA TYR A 6 -7.48 19.39 10.78
C TYR A 6 -6.52 20.34 11.50
N PRO A 7 -5.35 19.86 11.97
CA PRO A 7 -4.31 20.71 12.52
C PRO A 7 -3.82 21.75 11.51
N VAL A 8 -3.49 22.95 11.99
CA VAL A 8 -2.89 24.01 11.18
C VAL A 8 -1.36 23.93 11.29
N LEU A 9 -0.68 23.81 10.16
CA LEU A 9 0.78 23.91 10.08
C LEU A 9 1.19 25.38 9.91
N GLU A 10 1.80 25.98 10.93
CA GLU A 10 2.37 27.32 10.86
C GLU A 10 3.81 27.26 10.33
N VAL A 11 4.04 27.73 9.10
CA VAL A 11 5.35 27.73 8.46
C VAL A 11 6.11 29.02 8.80
N LYS A 12 7.20 28.91 9.56
CA LYS A 12 8.02 30.07 9.98
C LYS A 12 9.02 30.53 8.92
N THR A 13 9.57 29.62 8.13
CA THR A 13 10.62 29.93 7.14
C THR A 13 10.62 28.86 6.04
N ILE A 14 10.87 29.27 4.80
CA ILE A 14 11.03 28.39 3.63
C ILE A 14 12.39 28.68 3.01
N SER A 15 13.20 27.65 2.78
CA SER A 15 14.46 27.74 2.06
C SER A 15 14.35 27.03 0.71
N TYR A 16 15.02 27.57 -0.32
CA TYR A 16 15.02 26.99 -1.67
C TYR A 16 16.32 27.32 -2.40
N LYS A 17 16.66 26.48 -3.38
CA LYS A 17 17.80 26.71 -4.28
C LYS A 17 17.41 27.70 -5.39
N LYS A 18 18.41 28.36 -6.00
CA LYS A 18 18.19 29.14 -7.23
C LYS A 18 17.62 28.22 -8.33
N ASP A 19 16.63 28.71 -9.07
CA ASP A 19 15.91 27.96 -10.12
C ASP A 19 15.28 26.65 -9.59
N SER A 20 14.56 26.75 -8.46
CA SER A 20 13.89 25.63 -7.82
C SER A 20 12.71 25.09 -8.66
N ILE A 21 12.55 23.78 -8.67
CA ILE A 21 11.41 23.08 -9.26
C ILE A 21 10.48 22.67 -8.12
N TYR A 22 9.20 23.02 -8.23
CA TYR A 22 8.17 22.57 -7.29
C TYR A 22 7.61 21.23 -7.75
N LEU A 23 7.84 20.18 -6.96
CA LEU A 23 7.32 18.84 -7.23
C LEU A 23 5.94 18.68 -6.59
N ALA A 24 4.95 18.33 -7.41
CA ALA A 24 3.59 18.06 -6.99
C ALA A 24 3.01 16.90 -7.79
N THR A 25 2.00 16.24 -7.21
CA THR A 25 1.20 15.19 -7.85
C THR A 25 -0.28 15.50 -7.62
N VAL A 26 -1.14 14.80 -8.35
CA VAL A 26 -2.60 14.90 -8.23
C VAL A 26 -3.16 13.55 -7.80
N VAL A 27 -4.18 13.59 -6.95
CA VAL A 27 -4.93 12.39 -6.54
C VAL A 27 -6.26 12.33 -7.29
N GLY A 28 -6.75 11.13 -7.55
CA GLY A 28 -7.93 10.93 -8.37
C GLY A 28 -8.18 9.47 -8.71
N LYS A 29 -8.81 9.22 -9.86
CA LYS A 29 -9.05 7.86 -10.34
C LYS A 29 -7.73 7.24 -10.86
N PRO A 30 -7.34 6.05 -10.41
CA PRO A 30 -6.17 5.34 -10.93
C PRO A 30 -6.22 5.10 -12.46
N PRO A 31 -5.05 4.94 -13.13
CA PRO A 31 -3.69 4.95 -12.57
C PRO A 31 -3.09 6.37 -12.46
N LEU A 32 -2.38 6.64 -11.37
CA LEU A 32 -1.65 7.90 -11.11
C LEU A 32 -0.21 7.59 -10.68
N GLU A 33 0.60 8.61 -10.37
CA GLU A 33 2.00 8.41 -9.96
C GLU A 33 2.14 7.54 -8.69
N ASP A 34 1.11 7.55 -7.84
CA ASP A 34 1.00 6.72 -6.63
C ASP A 34 1.02 5.22 -6.93
N LYS A 35 0.64 4.78 -8.14
CA LYS A 35 0.75 3.37 -8.59
C LYS A 35 2.16 2.84 -8.41
N TYR A 36 3.16 3.61 -8.81
CA TYR A 36 4.54 3.19 -8.74
C TYR A 36 5.06 3.17 -7.30
N MET A 37 4.58 4.10 -6.47
CA MET A 37 4.88 4.12 -5.04
C MET A 37 4.24 2.92 -4.33
N GLY A 38 2.97 2.62 -4.63
CA GLY A 38 2.25 1.46 -4.10
C GLY A 38 2.90 0.14 -4.51
N TYR A 39 3.34 0.01 -5.76
CA TYR A 39 4.06 -1.19 -6.23
C TYR A 39 5.38 -1.40 -5.47
N LEU A 40 6.13 -0.34 -5.17
CA LEU A 40 7.33 -0.45 -4.34
C LEU A 40 6.98 -0.95 -2.94
N THR A 41 5.96 -0.36 -2.32
CA THR A 41 5.47 -0.76 -1.01
C THR A 41 5.05 -2.23 -0.98
N GLU A 42 4.35 -2.68 -2.02
CA GLU A 42 3.94 -4.07 -2.18
C GLU A 42 5.14 -5.03 -2.14
N ARG A 43 6.18 -4.73 -2.92
CA ARG A 43 7.42 -5.55 -2.98
C ARG A 43 8.20 -5.52 -1.67
N LEU A 44 8.23 -4.39 -0.97
CA LEU A 44 8.87 -4.24 0.33
C LEU A 44 8.19 -5.09 1.41
N PHE A 45 6.86 -5.19 1.38
CA PHE A 45 6.09 -5.96 2.36
C PHE A 45 6.05 -7.46 2.08
N LEU A 46 6.26 -7.92 0.85
CA LEU A 46 6.27 -9.35 0.51
C LEU A 46 7.11 -10.22 1.49
N PRO A 47 8.40 -9.93 1.75
CA PRO A 47 9.19 -10.74 2.68
C PRO A 47 8.67 -10.68 4.12
N LEU A 48 8.10 -9.54 4.54
CA LEU A 48 7.52 -9.39 5.88
C LEU A 48 6.22 -10.20 6.04
N LEU A 49 5.43 -10.30 4.97
CA LEU A 49 4.23 -11.13 4.93
C LEU A 49 4.59 -12.62 4.90
N GLN A 50 5.68 -13.00 4.21
CA GLN A 50 6.18 -14.38 4.21
C GLN A 50 6.62 -14.87 5.60
N ILE A 51 7.03 -13.98 6.52
CA ILE A 51 7.31 -14.39 7.91
C ILE A 51 6.03 -14.92 8.59
N ASN A 52 4.89 -14.27 8.34
CA ASN A 52 3.60 -14.64 8.96
C ASN A 52 2.84 -15.70 8.14
N ALA A 53 3.05 -15.72 6.82
CA ALA A 53 2.44 -16.63 5.87
C ALA A 53 3.53 -17.28 4.98
N PRO A 54 4.29 -18.26 5.49
CA PRO A 54 5.48 -18.81 4.81
C PRO A 54 5.20 -19.48 3.46
N ASN A 55 3.96 -19.87 3.22
CA ASN A 55 3.54 -20.49 1.96
C ASN A 55 3.05 -19.46 0.91
N LEU A 56 3.13 -18.16 1.21
CA LEU A 56 2.87 -17.08 0.26
C LEU A 56 4.03 -17.01 -0.75
N ILE A 57 3.72 -17.29 -2.01
CA ILE A 57 4.70 -17.19 -3.10
C ILE A 57 4.81 -15.74 -3.55
N ASP A 58 3.66 -15.10 -3.78
CA ASP A 58 3.57 -13.73 -4.26
C ASP A 58 2.18 -13.15 -3.96
N TYR A 59 2.05 -11.83 -4.02
CA TYR A 59 0.75 -11.17 -4.02
C TYR A 59 0.77 -9.92 -4.91
N TYR A 60 -0.38 -9.39 -5.28
CA TYR A 60 -0.50 -8.18 -6.09
C TYR A 60 -1.67 -7.32 -5.61
N MET A 61 -1.43 -6.03 -5.51
CA MET A 61 -2.34 -4.97 -5.08
C MET A 61 -2.66 -4.08 -6.29
N PRO A 62 -3.65 -4.45 -7.13
CA PRO A 62 -4.02 -3.66 -8.29
C PRO A 62 -4.41 -2.23 -7.90
N GLU A 63 -3.91 -1.25 -8.65
CA GLU A 63 -4.25 0.16 -8.45
C GLU A 63 -5.75 0.42 -8.62
N ASN A 64 -6.41 -0.34 -9.49
CA ASN A 64 -7.87 -0.29 -9.68
C ASN A 64 -8.65 -0.78 -8.45
N GLY A 65 -8.00 -1.58 -7.61
CA GLY A 65 -8.50 -1.99 -6.29
C GLY A 65 -8.08 -1.01 -5.19
N VAL A 66 -7.61 0.19 -5.52
CA VAL A 66 -7.09 1.18 -4.56
C VAL A 66 -6.02 0.55 -3.65
N PHE A 67 -5.22 -0.35 -4.22
CA PHE A 67 -4.19 -1.14 -3.55
C PHE A 67 -4.74 -2.10 -2.49
N HIS A 68 -5.06 -1.62 -1.28
CA HIS A 68 -5.37 -2.48 -0.13
C HIS A 68 -6.80 -3.04 -0.12
N ASN A 69 -7.71 -2.51 -0.93
CA ASN A 69 -9.09 -3.04 -0.97
C ASN A 69 -9.22 -4.36 -1.74
N LEU A 70 -8.26 -4.69 -2.62
CA LEU A 70 -8.24 -5.96 -3.35
C LEU A 70 -6.80 -6.49 -3.42
N ILE A 71 -6.61 -7.71 -2.93
CA ILE A 71 -5.33 -8.41 -2.97
C ILE A 71 -5.48 -9.72 -3.74
N LEU A 72 -4.60 -9.94 -4.71
CA LEU A 72 -4.49 -11.20 -5.43
C LEU A 72 -3.26 -11.95 -4.91
N ALA A 73 -3.47 -13.08 -4.23
CA ALA A 73 -2.37 -13.84 -3.64
C ALA A 73 -2.14 -15.18 -4.35
N LYS A 74 -0.87 -15.52 -4.55
CA LYS A 74 -0.42 -16.82 -5.03
C LYS A 74 0.21 -17.58 -3.87
N ILE A 75 -0.33 -18.77 -3.58
CA ILE A 75 0.08 -19.57 -2.42
C ILE A 75 0.46 -20.99 -2.83
N HIS A 76 1.38 -21.61 -2.10
CA HIS A 76 1.68 -23.03 -2.21
C HIS A 76 0.75 -23.83 -1.28
N THR A 77 -0.25 -24.52 -1.84
CA THR A 77 -1.31 -25.17 -1.05
C THR A 77 -0.90 -26.55 -0.53
N HIS A 78 -0.96 -26.77 0.79
CA HIS A 78 -0.61 -28.05 1.42
C HIS A 78 -1.80 -28.81 2.05
N TYR A 79 -2.90 -28.12 2.36
CA TYR A 79 -4.05 -28.70 3.05
C TYR A 79 -5.34 -27.96 2.72
N ASN A 80 -6.46 -28.63 2.99
CA ASN A 80 -7.79 -28.05 2.84
C ASN A 80 -7.95 -26.81 3.72
N ALA A 81 -8.57 -25.75 3.18
CA ALA A 81 -8.74 -24.45 3.84
C ALA A 81 -7.44 -23.63 4.10
N HIS A 82 -6.29 -24.03 3.54
CA HIS A 82 -5.06 -23.22 3.63
C HIS A 82 -5.25 -21.79 3.10
N ALA A 83 -6.03 -21.60 2.03
CA ALA A 83 -6.38 -20.27 1.53
C ALA A 83 -7.08 -19.40 2.58
N LYS A 84 -7.98 -19.96 3.40
CA LYS A 84 -8.67 -19.20 4.46
C LYS A 84 -7.71 -18.73 5.54
N GLN A 85 -6.74 -19.56 5.93
CA GLN A 85 -5.70 -19.16 6.86
C GLN A 85 -4.88 -17.98 6.32
N VAL A 86 -4.49 -18.02 5.05
CA VAL A 86 -3.76 -16.91 4.42
C VAL A 86 -4.63 -15.65 4.34
N MET A 87 -5.92 -15.77 4.05
CA MET A 87 -6.86 -14.64 4.09
C MET A 87 -6.89 -13.98 5.48
N HIS A 88 -7.00 -14.78 6.54
CA HIS A 88 -6.96 -14.25 7.91
C HIS A 88 -5.60 -13.65 8.27
N ALA A 89 -4.50 -14.18 7.74
CA ALA A 89 -3.19 -13.57 7.90
C ALA A 89 -3.15 -12.15 7.28
N PHE A 90 -3.65 -11.98 6.06
CA PHE A 90 -3.71 -10.66 5.41
C PHE A 90 -4.58 -9.65 6.17
N TRP A 91 -5.73 -10.06 6.71
CA TRP A 91 -6.60 -9.17 7.49
C TRP A 91 -6.11 -8.91 8.91
N GLY A 92 -5.27 -9.79 9.46
CA GLY A 92 -4.74 -9.67 10.82
C GLY A 92 -3.46 -8.87 10.92
N VAL A 93 -2.69 -8.75 9.83
CA VAL A 93 -1.45 -7.98 9.80
C VAL A 93 -1.74 -6.51 9.49
N GLY A 94 -1.34 -5.61 10.40
CA GLY A 94 -1.56 -4.16 10.22
C GLY A 94 -0.82 -3.53 9.02
N GLN A 95 0.04 -4.29 8.33
CA GLN A 95 0.76 -3.84 7.13
C GLN A 95 -0.13 -3.77 5.88
N MET A 96 -1.37 -4.25 5.98
CA MET A 96 -2.35 -4.26 4.88
C MET A 96 -3.56 -3.33 5.17
N SER A 97 -3.40 -2.43 6.14
CA SER A 97 -4.38 -1.40 6.54
C SER A 97 -4.01 -0.02 6.02
#